data_AF-A0A932E8I7-F1
#
_entry.id   AF-A0A932E8I7-F1
#
_cell.length_a   1.000
_cell.length_b   1.000
_cell.length_c   1.000
_cell.angle_alpha   90.00
_cell.angle_beta   90.00
_cell.angle_gamma   90.00
#
_symmetry.space_group_name_H-M   'P 1'
#
loop_
_entity.id
_entity.type
_entity.pdbx_description
1 polymer ?
#
loop_
_entity_poly.entity_id
_entity_poly.type
_entity_poly.pdbx_seq_one_letter_code
_entity_poly.pdbx_strand_id
1 'polypeptide(L)'
;MKVIPALQDEANLKRRIRAHLKSLGFTKSEDGSLHPPDSSKDTYRHLHRKQKKAKLDRTDRWFKKKFEELKIHFAAGAEINPENIVAELEEIPPSKKSKEDWRGYLFRLASLTWSVPVSSGYGRRMRFLVWDRSNNKLMGIIALGDPVFNMTARDSHLGWNAKQRSKGLVNVMDAYVLGAIPPYNQLLGGKLVACLVRTKEVAEAFERKYGKTKGIISGKRKHARLFVVTTTSSLGRSSLYNRLRLGSTHYFQPIGFTAGWGHFQINDRLFADLRNFLARKRGKYAKRAKAHQFGQGPNFRIRVVRLALESLSMNPDILRHNLRREVFLCALAKNASKLLTGRAVRPNVRDVVSAAEVSVAARQRWLIPRAERRPEFRNWTLEDTLRVIKGQMPQPVAEPAPAVAAANM
;
A
#
# COMPACT_ATOMS: atom_id res chain seq x y z
N MET A 1 -22.37 0.67 48.69
CA MET A 1 -21.35 1.28 47.81
C MET A 1 -21.96 1.50 46.42
N LYS A 2 -22.43 2.72 46.08
CA LYS A 2 -23.05 3.00 44.75
C LYS A 2 -21.93 3.02 43.70
N VAL A 3 -21.90 2.03 42.81
CA VAL A 3 -20.97 2.02 41.67
C VAL A 3 -21.33 3.21 40.77
N ILE A 4 -20.39 4.15 40.62
CA ILE A 4 -20.58 5.34 39.79
C ILE A 4 -20.78 4.88 38.33
N PRO A 5 -21.81 5.35 37.60
CA PRO A 5 -22.10 4.91 36.23
C PRO A 5 -20.89 5.01 35.27
N ALA A 6 -20.00 5.98 35.49
CA ALA A 6 -18.75 6.12 34.74
C ALA A 6 -17.81 4.89 34.89
N LEU A 7 -17.75 4.28 36.08
CA LEU A 7 -16.97 3.05 36.32
C LEU A 7 -17.55 1.86 35.56
N GLN A 8 -18.88 1.81 35.42
CA GLN A 8 -19.58 0.75 34.68
C GLN A 8 -19.34 0.88 33.17
N ASP A 9 -19.40 2.09 32.62
CA ASP A 9 -19.09 2.38 31.22
C ASP A 9 -17.62 2.06 30.87
N GLU A 10 -16.68 2.47 31.72
CA GLU A 10 -15.25 2.16 31.54
C GLU A 10 -14.98 0.66 31.63
N ALA A 11 -15.57 -0.03 32.61
CA ALA A 11 -15.44 -1.48 32.75
C ALA A 11 -16.01 -2.24 31.54
N ASN A 12 -17.18 -1.82 31.04
CA ASN A 12 -17.80 -2.40 29.85
C ASN A 12 -16.93 -2.19 28.60
N LEU A 13 -16.37 -0.99 28.40
CA LEU A 13 -15.48 -0.72 27.28
C LEU A 13 -14.19 -1.55 27.36
N LYS A 14 -13.57 -1.66 28.56
CA LYS A 14 -12.42 -2.55 28.79
C LYS A 14 -12.74 -4.00 28.44
N ARG A 15 -13.91 -4.50 28.83
CA ARG A 15 -14.36 -5.87 28.52
C ARG A 15 -14.51 -6.08 27.01
N ARG A 16 -15.12 -5.12 26.29
CA ARG A 16 -15.24 -5.16 24.83
C ARG A 16 -13.89 -5.14 24.12
N ILE A 17 -12.94 -4.31 24.58
CA ILE A 17 -11.57 -4.27 24.03
C ILE A 17 -10.91 -5.64 24.19
N ARG A 18 -10.94 -6.21 25.40
CA ARG A 18 -10.32 -7.53 25.67
C ARG A 18 -10.98 -8.65 24.86
N ALA A 19 -12.31 -8.68 24.79
CA ALA A 19 -13.04 -9.67 23.98
C ALA A 19 -12.69 -9.56 22.49
N HIS A 20 -12.55 -8.34 21.97
CA HIS A 20 -12.12 -8.13 20.59
C HIS A 20 -10.69 -8.62 20.37
N LEU A 21 -9.73 -8.24 21.23
CA LEU A 21 -8.34 -8.66 21.08
C LEU A 21 -8.20 -10.19 21.20
N LYS A 22 -8.93 -10.82 22.14
CA LYS A 22 -8.99 -12.28 22.26
C LYS A 22 -9.55 -12.93 20.99
N SER A 23 -10.57 -12.35 20.36
CA SER A 23 -11.11 -12.87 19.09
C SER A 23 -10.16 -12.71 17.90
N LEU A 24 -9.16 -11.84 18.02
CA LEU A 24 -8.05 -11.72 17.07
C LEU A 24 -6.87 -12.64 17.43
N GLY A 25 -6.95 -13.39 18.52
CA GLY A 25 -5.90 -14.30 18.99
C GLY A 25 -4.90 -13.70 19.97
N PHE A 26 -5.08 -12.46 20.45
CA PHE A 26 -4.15 -11.89 21.43
C PHE A 26 -4.23 -12.67 22.75
N THR A 27 -3.07 -13.08 23.27
CA THR A 27 -2.91 -13.77 24.55
C THR A 27 -2.58 -12.75 25.65
N LYS A 28 -2.77 -13.15 26.91
CA LYS A 28 -2.47 -12.33 28.08
C LYS A 28 -1.22 -12.91 28.75
N SER A 29 -0.25 -12.07 29.05
CA SER A 29 0.96 -12.42 29.81
C SER A 29 0.68 -12.46 31.30
N GLU A 30 1.61 -13.01 32.06
CA GLU A 30 1.51 -13.13 33.53
C GLU A 30 1.39 -11.76 34.22
N ASP A 31 2.06 -10.72 33.70
CA ASP A 31 1.93 -9.32 34.15
C ASP A 31 0.62 -8.63 33.74
N GLY A 32 -0.24 -9.35 33.01
CA GLY A 32 -1.51 -8.89 32.51
C GLY A 32 -1.48 -8.03 31.25
N SER A 33 -0.32 -7.87 30.62
CA SER A 33 -0.17 -7.31 29.27
C SER A 33 -0.76 -8.25 28.21
N LEU A 34 -1.11 -7.72 27.03
CA LEU A 34 -1.67 -8.51 25.92
C LEU A 34 -0.62 -8.64 24.80
N HIS A 35 -0.28 -9.87 24.41
CA HIS A 35 0.61 -10.19 23.31
C HIS A 35 -0.17 -10.64 22.06
N PRO A 36 0.29 -10.29 20.85
CA PRO A 36 -0.33 -10.77 19.62
C PRO A 36 -0.13 -12.30 19.44
N PRO A 37 -1.06 -13.00 18.75
CA PRO A 37 -1.10 -14.46 18.61
C PRO A 37 0.16 -15.10 18.02
N ASP A 38 0.80 -14.40 17.07
CA ASP A 38 2.13 -14.70 16.53
C ASP A 38 2.44 -13.75 15.36
N SER A 39 3.72 -13.58 15.04
CA SER A 39 4.18 -12.68 13.96
C SER A 39 4.03 -13.25 12.54
N SER A 40 3.33 -14.39 12.37
CA SER A 40 3.26 -15.11 11.10
C SER A 40 2.44 -14.35 10.05
N LYS A 41 2.94 -14.30 8.81
CA LYS A 41 2.32 -13.52 7.72
C LYS A 41 0.86 -13.95 7.46
N ASP A 42 0.53 -15.21 7.70
CA ASP A 42 -0.81 -15.75 7.43
C ASP A 42 -1.87 -15.29 8.41
N THR A 43 -1.52 -15.10 9.69
CA THR A 43 -2.41 -14.49 10.68
C THR A 43 -2.82 -13.08 10.25
N TYR A 44 -1.85 -12.27 9.79
CA TYR A 44 -2.12 -10.93 9.26
C TYR A 44 -2.97 -10.95 7.98
N ARG A 45 -2.74 -11.91 7.07
CA ARG A 45 -3.57 -12.07 5.87
C ARG A 45 -5.02 -12.38 6.25
N HIS A 46 -5.23 -13.29 7.21
CA HIS A 46 -6.58 -13.67 7.66
C HIS A 46 -7.32 -12.47 8.28
N LEU A 47 -6.65 -11.68 9.12
CA LEU A 47 -7.21 -10.45 9.71
C LEU A 47 -7.65 -9.43 8.64
N HIS A 48 -6.83 -9.20 7.62
CA HIS A 48 -7.17 -8.29 6.53
C HIS A 48 -8.29 -8.83 5.62
N ARG A 49 -8.39 -10.15 5.42
CA ARG A 49 -9.48 -10.77 4.64
C ARG A 49 -10.86 -10.48 5.25
N LYS A 50 -11.00 -10.58 6.58
CA LYS A 50 -12.26 -10.24 7.27
C LYS A 50 -12.66 -8.78 7.08
N GLN A 51 -11.69 -7.85 7.16
CA GLN A 51 -11.93 -6.42 6.92
C GLN A 51 -12.29 -6.13 5.45
N LYS A 52 -11.64 -6.81 4.50
CA LYS A 52 -11.92 -6.71 3.07
C LYS A 52 -13.33 -7.17 2.75
N LYS A 53 -13.75 -8.34 3.26
CA LYS A 53 -15.10 -8.88 3.08
C LYS A 53 -16.17 -7.90 3.58
N ALA A 54 -16.03 -7.41 4.81
CA ALA A 54 -16.95 -6.43 5.38
C ALA A 54 -17.05 -5.12 4.57
N LYS A 55 -15.96 -4.70 3.90
CA LYS A 55 -15.97 -3.54 3.00
C LYS A 55 -16.69 -3.84 1.69
N LEU A 56 -16.45 -5.01 1.11
CA LEU A 56 -17.09 -5.46 -0.12
C LEU A 56 -18.61 -5.59 0.06
N ASP A 57 -19.05 -6.25 1.13
CA ASP A 57 -20.47 -6.48 1.44
C ASP A 57 -21.26 -5.15 1.52
N ARG A 58 -20.65 -4.10 2.10
CA ARG A 58 -21.24 -2.75 2.17
C ARG A 58 -21.35 -2.04 0.83
N THR A 59 -20.62 -2.49 -0.18
CA THR A 59 -20.52 -1.87 -1.51
C THR A 59 -21.00 -2.78 -2.64
N ASP A 60 -21.59 -3.93 -2.33
CA ASP A 60 -21.79 -5.04 -3.27
C ASP A 60 -22.56 -4.62 -4.55
N ARG A 61 -23.65 -3.86 -4.39
CA ARG A 61 -24.46 -3.39 -5.53
C ARG A 61 -23.69 -2.43 -6.45
N TRP A 62 -22.92 -1.51 -5.86
CA TRP A 62 -22.05 -0.60 -6.61
C TRP A 62 -20.89 -1.35 -7.27
N PHE A 63 -20.31 -2.30 -6.55
CA PHE A 63 -19.19 -3.11 -7.01
C PHE A 63 -19.59 -3.95 -8.22
N LYS A 64 -20.70 -4.71 -8.14
CA LYS A 64 -21.21 -5.52 -9.25
C LYS A 64 -21.40 -4.67 -10.50
N LYS A 65 -22.12 -3.54 -10.37
CA LYS A 65 -22.34 -2.62 -11.48
C LYS A 65 -21.03 -2.14 -12.11
N LYS A 66 -20.08 -1.65 -11.30
CA LYS A 66 -18.81 -1.12 -11.81
C LYS A 66 -17.87 -2.19 -12.34
N PHE A 67 -17.90 -3.40 -11.79
CA PHE A 67 -17.15 -4.51 -12.32
C PHE A 67 -17.67 -4.89 -13.70
N GLU A 68 -18.99 -5.04 -13.88
CA GLU A 68 -19.56 -5.33 -15.21
C GLU A 68 -19.22 -4.25 -16.26
N GLU A 69 -19.26 -2.97 -15.88
CA GLU A 69 -18.87 -1.86 -16.77
C GLU A 69 -17.38 -1.89 -17.17
N LEU A 70 -16.49 -2.33 -16.27
CA LEU A 70 -15.04 -2.15 -16.42
C LEU A 70 -14.25 -3.46 -16.56
N LYS A 71 -14.91 -4.62 -16.52
CA LYS A 71 -14.28 -5.95 -16.62
C LYS A 71 -13.49 -6.13 -17.92
N ILE A 72 -13.89 -5.42 -18.98
CA ILE A 72 -13.21 -5.44 -20.29
C ILE A 72 -11.73 -5.05 -20.21
N HIS A 73 -11.34 -4.26 -19.20
CA HIS A 73 -9.96 -3.84 -18.99
C HIS A 73 -9.11 -4.87 -18.24
N PHE A 74 -9.70 -5.91 -17.65
CA PHE A 74 -8.94 -7.01 -17.04
C PHE A 74 -8.59 -8.04 -18.12
N ALA A 75 -7.41 -8.64 -18.00
CA ALA A 75 -6.96 -9.68 -18.93
C ALA A 75 -7.43 -11.06 -18.46
N ALA A 76 -7.86 -11.89 -19.42
CA ALA A 76 -7.72 -13.33 -19.33
C ALA A 76 -6.29 -13.75 -19.73
N GLY A 77 -5.86 -14.90 -19.24
CA GLY A 77 -4.52 -15.46 -19.50
C GLY A 77 -4.23 -15.66 -20.98
N ALA A 78 -5.23 -16.13 -21.74
CA ALA A 78 -5.13 -16.36 -23.18
C ALA A 78 -4.94 -15.07 -24.00
N GLU A 79 -5.27 -13.90 -23.46
CA GLU A 79 -5.08 -12.61 -24.14
C GLU A 79 -3.65 -12.06 -24.00
N ILE A 80 -2.77 -12.75 -23.26
CA ILE A 80 -1.43 -12.27 -22.97
C ILE A 80 -0.40 -13.06 -23.77
N ASN A 81 0.28 -12.37 -24.67
CA ASN A 81 1.53 -12.84 -25.25
C ASN A 81 2.72 -12.17 -24.52
N PRO A 82 3.48 -12.91 -23.68
CA PRO A 82 4.62 -12.37 -22.93
C PRO A 82 5.68 -11.67 -23.78
N GLU A 83 5.88 -12.07 -25.02
CA GLU A 83 6.89 -11.51 -25.93
C GLU A 83 6.50 -10.12 -26.45
N ASN A 84 5.20 -9.84 -26.51
CA ASN A 84 4.67 -8.60 -27.04
C ASN A 84 4.36 -7.55 -25.97
N ILE A 85 4.47 -7.92 -24.68
CA ILE A 85 4.12 -7.04 -23.57
C ILE A 85 4.81 -5.67 -23.67
N VAL A 86 4.02 -4.59 -23.64
CA VAL A 86 4.53 -3.21 -23.65
C VAL A 86 3.83 -2.41 -22.56
N ALA A 87 4.54 -2.11 -21.48
CA ALA A 87 3.99 -1.43 -20.33
C ALA A 87 3.96 0.09 -20.52
N GLU A 88 2.79 0.68 -20.28
CA GLU A 88 2.54 2.12 -20.38
C GLU A 88 1.91 2.69 -19.12
N LEU A 89 2.31 3.91 -18.76
CA LEU A 89 1.74 4.64 -17.63
C LEU A 89 0.67 5.61 -18.09
N GLU A 90 -0.53 5.48 -17.52
CA GLU A 90 -1.59 6.48 -17.64
C GLU A 90 -1.85 7.13 -16.28
N GLU A 91 -1.56 8.44 -16.15
CA GLU A 91 -1.88 9.18 -14.92
C GLU A 91 -3.40 9.31 -14.79
N ILE A 92 -3.93 8.91 -13.63
CA ILE A 92 -5.34 9.11 -13.29
C ILE A 92 -5.56 10.59 -12.97
N PRO A 93 -6.44 11.29 -13.69
CA PRO A 93 -6.71 12.70 -13.44
C PRO A 93 -7.33 12.90 -12.04
N PRO A 94 -7.14 14.08 -11.42
CA PRO A 94 -7.81 14.40 -10.18
C PRO A 94 -9.33 14.39 -10.36
N SER A 95 -10.06 13.82 -9.40
CA SER A 95 -11.53 13.84 -9.40
C SER A 95 -12.04 15.29 -9.37
N LYS A 96 -12.91 15.65 -10.31
CA LYS A 96 -13.58 16.97 -10.33
C LYS A 96 -14.91 16.90 -9.59
N LYS A 97 -15.25 17.96 -8.82
CA LYS A 97 -16.59 18.28 -8.29
C LYS A 97 -17.53 17.06 -8.13
N SER A 98 -17.17 16.14 -7.23
CA SER A 98 -17.99 14.99 -6.82
C SER A 98 -18.17 13.83 -7.81
N LYS A 99 -17.48 13.83 -8.97
CA LYS A 99 -17.49 12.69 -9.92
C LYS A 99 -16.07 12.14 -10.09
N GLU A 100 -15.88 10.89 -9.70
CA GLU A 100 -14.64 10.16 -9.92
C GLU A 100 -14.55 9.69 -11.38
N ASP A 101 -13.38 9.85 -11.98
CA ASP A 101 -13.07 9.37 -13.32
C ASP A 101 -13.16 7.83 -13.36
N TRP A 102 -13.55 7.26 -14.50
CA TRP A 102 -13.68 5.80 -14.64
C TRP A 102 -12.36 5.08 -14.34
N ARG A 103 -11.21 5.71 -14.62
CA ARG A 103 -9.88 5.19 -14.26
C ARG A 103 -9.70 5.08 -12.75
N GLY A 104 -10.28 6.01 -11.99
CA GLY A 104 -10.29 5.96 -10.52
C GLY A 104 -11.11 4.77 -10.01
N TYR A 105 -12.25 4.48 -10.64
CA TYR A 105 -13.03 3.29 -10.36
C TYR A 105 -12.29 2.00 -10.74
N LEU A 106 -11.67 1.96 -11.92
CA LEU A 106 -10.85 0.82 -12.36
C LEU A 106 -9.68 0.57 -11.40
N PHE A 107 -8.94 1.61 -11.00
CA PHE A 107 -7.88 1.53 -10.00
C PHE A 107 -8.40 0.93 -8.69
N ARG A 108 -9.59 1.35 -8.25
CA ARG A 108 -10.21 0.82 -7.03
C ARG A 108 -10.53 -0.66 -7.18
N LEU A 109 -11.17 -1.06 -8.27
CA LEU A 109 -11.47 -2.48 -8.57
C LEU A 109 -10.19 -3.32 -8.60
N ALA A 110 -9.17 -2.85 -9.33
CA ALA A 110 -7.87 -3.49 -9.42
C ALA A 110 -7.20 -3.66 -8.05
N SER A 111 -7.28 -2.64 -7.18
CA SER A 111 -6.73 -2.72 -5.81
C SER A 111 -7.40 -3.77 -4.93
N LEU A 112 -8.64 -4.17 -5.25
CA LEU A 112 -9.34 -5.25 -4.55
C LEU A 112 -8.79 -6.63 -4.93
N THR A 113 -7.93 -6.76 -5.93
CA THR A 113 -7.24 -8.04 -6.19
C THR A 113 -6.19 -8.36 -5.10
N TRP A 114 -5.81 -7.38 -4.27
CA TRP A 114 -4.82 -7.55 -3.23
C TRP A 114 -5.44 -7.80 -1.85
N SER A 115 -4.65 -8.38 -0.95
CA SER A 115 -5.09 -8.73 0.41
C SER A 115 -5.09 -7.55 1.38
N VAL A 116 -4.27 -6.52 1.15
CA VAL A 116 -4.16 -5.35 2.04
C VAL A 116 -4.99 -4.20 1.49
N PRO A 117 -5.94 -3.64 2.26
CA PRO A 117 -6.80 -2.57 1.78
C PRO A 117 -6.02 -1.27 1.53
N VAL A 118 -6.31 -0.61 0.42
CA VAL A 118 -5.74 0.70 0.08
C VAL A 118 -6.50 1.81 0.81
N SER A 119 -5.75 2.69 1.48
CA SER A 119 -6.33 3.84 2.20
C SER A 119 -6.57 5.04 1.27
N SER A 120 -7.65 5.79 1.54
CA SER A 120 -8.05 7.00 0.81
C SER A 120 -7.35 8.28 1.27
N GLY A 121 -6.15 8.18 1.85
CA GLY A 121 -5.46 9.27 2.56
C GLY A 121 -5.37 10.62 1.84
N TYR A 122 -5.15 11.67 2.62
CA TYR A 122 -5.10 13.07 2.19
C TYR A 122 -3.66 13.52 1.84
N GLY A 123 -3.54 14.61 1.07
CA GLY A 123 -2.25 15.22 0.69
C GLY A 123 -1.92 15.04 -0.79
N ARG A 124 -0.62 15.06 -1.15
CA ARG A 124 -0.14 14.78 -2.51
C ARG A 124 -0.49 13.34 -2.88
N ARG A 125 -1.12 13.18 -4.05
CA ARG A 125 -1.51 11.89 -4.61
C ARG A 125 -1.26 11.85 -6.11
N MET A 126 -0.59 10.80 -6.55
CA MET A 126 -0.45 10.43 -7.95
C MET A 126 -0.85 8.98 -8.05
N ARG A 127 -1.71 8.66 -9.02
CA ARG A 127 -2.13 7.29 -9.29
C ARG A 127 -1.92 7.06 -10.77
N PHE A 128 -1.45 5.87 -11.10
CA PHE A 128 -1.23 5.45 -12.47
C PHE A 128 -1.89 4.10 -12.67
N LEU A 129 -2.55 3.96 -13.81
CA LEU A 129 -2.82 2.67 -14.41
C LEU A 129 -1.59 2.27 -15.21
N VAL A 130 -1.21 1.00 -15.14
CA VAL A 130 -0.16 0.42 -15.97
C VAL A 130 -0.86 -0.48 -16.99
N TRP A 131 -0.84 -0.08 -18.25
CA TRP A 131 -1.45 -0.82 -19.35
C TRP A 131 -0.43 -1.71 -20.04
N ASP A 132 -0.87 -2.85 -20.54
CA ASP A 132 -0.19 -3.55 -21.62
C ASP A 132 -0.76 -3.06 -22.96
N ARG A 133 0.03 -2.28 -23.70
CA ARG A 133 -0.36 -1.76 -25.02
C ARG A 133 -0.73 -2.89 -26.00
N SER A 134 -0.08 -4.06 -25.88
CA SER A 134 -0.21 -5.15 -26.86
C SER A 134 -1.60 -5.76 -26.93
N ASN A 135 -2.35 -5.72 -25.82
CA ASN A 135 -3.71 -6.24 -25.72
C ASN A 135 -4.70 -5.25 -25.09
N ASN A 136 -4.26 -4.02 -24.79
CA ASN A 136 -5.04 -2.97 -24.14
C ASN A 136 -5.64 -3.37 -22.77
N LYS A 137 -4.95 -4.24 -22.02
CA LYS A 137 -5.39 -4.69 -20.70
C LYS A 137 -4.59 -4.07 -19.57
N LEU A 138 -5.24 -3.92 -18.43
CA LEU A 138 -4.63 -3.42 -17.21
C LEU A 138 -3.66 -4.46 -16.68
N MET A 139 -2.38 -4.10 -16.62
CA MET A 139 -1.31 -4.93 -16.09
C MET A 139 -1.07 -4.71 -14.61
N GLY A 140 -1.21 -3.47 -14.16
CA GLY A 140 -0.86 -3.10 -12.80
C GLY A 140 -1.31 -1.70 -12.43
N ILE A 141 -1.06 -1.35 -11.18
CA ILE A 141 -1.41 -0.04 -10.65
C ILE A 141 -0.29 0.48 -9.74
N ILE A 142 -0.07 1.78 -9.80
CA ILE A 142 0.90 2.49 -8.96
C ILE A 142 0.17 3.62 -8.26
N ALA A 143 0.44 3.81 -6.97
CA ALA A 143 0.09 5.06 -6.33
C ALA A 143 1.16 5.57 -5.37
N LEU A 144 1.48 6.84 -5.59
CA LEU A 144 2.43 7.61 -4.82
C LEU A 144 1.67 8.61 -3.96
N GLY A 145 2.04 8.70 -2.70
CA GLY A 145 1.41 9.58 -1.72
C GLY A 145 2.43 10.42 -0.96
N ASP A 146 1.93 11.36 -0.16
CA ASP A 146 2.76 12.00 0.84
C ASP A 146 3.46 10.96 1.72
N PRO A 147 4.76 11.14 1.98
CA PRO A 147 5.53 10.18 2.73
C PRO A 147 5.14 10.18 4.20
N VAL A 148 5.29 9.03 4.87
CA VAL A 148 5.15 8.95 6.33
C VAL A 148 6.11 9.95 6.95
N PHE A 149 5.57 10.91 7.72
CA PHE A 149 6.35 12.03 8.24
C PHE A 149 7.55 11.54 9.07
N ASN A 150 7.32 10.67 10.06
CA ASN A 150 8.38 10.08 10.88
C ASN A 150 8.68 8.64 10.42
N MET A 151 9.76 8.46 9.65
CA MET A 151 10.22 7.14 9.21
C MET A 151 11.72 7.02 9.52
N THR A 152 12.05 6.43 10.68
CA THR A 152 13.42 6.36 11.19
C THR A 152 14.39 5.76 10.17
N ALA A 153 14.03 4.64 9.53
CA ALA A 153 14.88 4.00 8.52
C ALA A 153 15.29 4.94 7.38
N ARG A 154 14.35 5.73 6.86
CA ARG A 154 14.61 6.73 5.81
C ARG A 154 15.45 7.89 6.36
N ASP A 155 15.05 8.44 7.49
CA ASP A 155 15.70 9.61 8.06
C ASP A 155 17.16 9.30 8.42
N SER A 156 17.44 8.14 9.03
CA SER A 156 18.79 7.64 9.30
C SER A 156 19.60 7.42 8.02
N HIS A 157 19.01 6.79 7.00
CA HIS A 157 19.69 6.55 5.73
C HIS A 157 20.06 7.86 4.99
N LEU A 158 19.21 8.89 5.08
CA LEU A 158 19.47 10.20 4.48
C LEU A 158 20.31 11.13 5.37
N GLY A 159 20.60 10.73 6.62
CA GLY A 159 21.26 11.59 7.60
C GLY A 159 20.43 12.81 7.99
N TRP A 160 19.11 12.68 8.03
CA TRP A 160 18.18 13.77 8.34
C TRP A 160 17.91 13.90 9.84
N ASN A 161 18.05 15.13 10.34
CA ASN A 161 17.40 15.56 11.57
C ASN A 161 15.95 16.06 11.32
N ALA A 162 15.24 16.42 12.39
CA ALA A 162 13.85 16.86 12.30
C ALA A 162 13.63 18.10 11.39
N LYS A 163 14.58 19.06 11.41
CA LYS A 163 14.52 20.29 10.60
C LYS A 163 14.74 19.98 9.12
N GLN A 164 15.74 19.15 8.81
CA GLN A 164 16.02 18.71 7.44
C GLN A 164 14.87 17.90 6.86
N ARG A 165 14.31 16.97 7.63
CA ARG A 165 13.12 16.19 7.25
C ARG A 165 11.95 17.08 6.88
N SER A 166 11.60 18.03 7.76
CA SER A 166 10.47 18.95 7.51
C SER A 166 10.61 19.71 6.19
N LYS A 167 11.85 20.10 5.82
CA LYS A 167 12.15 20.76 4.54
C LYS A 167 12.18 19.79 3.36
N GLY A 168 12.80 18.63 3.53
CA GLY A 168 13.12 17.68 2.47
C GLY A 168 11.96 16.80 2.00
N LEU A 169 10.96 16.54 2.85
CA LEU A 169 9.83 15.65 2.50
C LEU A 169 9.01 16.13 1.29
N VAL A 170 9.09 17.42 0.94
CA VAL A 170 8.48 17.92 -0.31
C VAL A 170 9.06 17.25 -1.56
N ASN A 171 10.28 16.71 -1.49
CA ASN A 171 10.95 16.04 -2.60
C ASN A 171 10.89 14.51 -2.53
N VAL A 172 10.05 13.98 -1.63
CA VAL A 172 9.91 12.54 -1.36
C VAL A 172 8.44 12.15 -1.47
N MET A 173 8.16 10.96 -1.98
CA MET A 173 6.84 10.32 -1.92
C MET A 173 6.96 8.88 -1.41
N ASP A 174 5.84 8.33 -0.91
CA ASP A 174 5.75 6.91 -0.61
C ASP A 174 4.88 6.19 -1.65
N ALA A 175 5.39 5.10 -2.23
CA ALA A 175 4.60 4.16 -3.00
C ALA A 175 3.81 3.26 -2.04
N TYR A 176 2.52 3.54 -1.88
CA TYR A 176 1.62 2.81 -0.99
C TYR A 176 0.74 1.79 -1.73
N VAL A 177 0.74 1.85 -3.07
CA VAL A 177 0.20 0.85 -3.99
C VAL A 177 1.28 0.64 -5.05
N LEU A 178 1.74 -0.60 -5.21
CA LEU A 178 2.79 -0.91 -6.18
C LEU A 178 2.75 -2.40 -6.53
N GLY A 179 2.17 -2.74 -7.67
CA GLY A 179 2.14 -4.13 -8.11
C GLY A 179 1.35 -4.37 -9.39
N ALA A 180 1.57 -5.55 -9.96
CA ALA A 180 0.76 -6.08 -11.05
C ALA A 180 -0.52 -6.72 -10.51
N ILE A 181 -1.54 -6.78 -11.36
CA ILE A 181 -2.77 -7.51 -11.11
C ILE A 181 -2.74 -8.86 -11.84
N PRO A 182 -3.61 -9.81 -11.46
CA PRO A 182 -3.70 -11.07 -12.19
C PRO A 182 -4.13 -10.88 -13.65
N PRO A 183 -3.63 -11.72 -14.57
CA PRO A 183 -2.62 -12.76 -14.35
C PRO A 183 -1.16 -12.28 -14.49
N TYR A 184 -0.90 -11.01 -14.81
CA TYR A 184 0.46 -10.45 -14.95
C TYR A 184 1.32 -10.60 -13.69
N ASN A 185 0.71 -10.67 -12.50
CA ASN A 185 1.43 -10.96 -11.27
C ASN A 185 2.10 -12.36 -11.26
N GLN A 186 1.57 -13.34 -12.00
CA GLN A 186 2.17 -14.67 -12.17
C GLN A 186 3.42 -14.63 -13.07
N LEU A 187 3.50 -13.62 -13.94
CA LEU A 187 4.61 -13.35 -14.87
C LEU A 187 5.71 -12.46 -14.28
N LEU A 188 5.76 -12.32 -12.95
CA LEU A 188 6.64 -11.34 -12.27
C LEU A 188 6.39 -9.88 -12.71
N GLY A 189 5.23 -9.57 -13.30
CA GLY A 189 4.87 -8.22 -13.74
C GLY A 189 4.94 -7.19 -12.60
N GLY A 190 4.78 -7.61 -11.35
CA GLY A 190 4.97 -6.72 -10.20
C GLY A 190 6.37 -6.11 -10.11
N LYS A 191 7.40 -6.81 -10.58
CA LYS A 191 8.77 -6.28 -10.63
C LYS A 191 8.90 -5.20 -11.70
N LEU A 192 8.33 -5.43 -12.88
CA LEU A 192 8.24 -4.44 -13.95
C LEU A 192 7.49 -3.19 -13.45
N VAL A 193 6.30 -3.35 -12.85
CA VAL A 193 5.51 -2.25 -12.28
C VAL A 193 6.30 -1.49 -11.20
N ALA A 194 7.08 -2.20 -10.37
CA ALA A 194 7.96 -1.56 -9.39
C ALA A 194 9.03 -0.68 -10.07
N CYS A 195 9.67 -1.17 -11.13
CA CYS A 195 10.67 -0.41 -11.87
C CYS A 195 10.12 0.86 -12.51
N LEU A 196 8.85 0.87 -12.92
CA LEU A 196 8.18 2.04 -13.53
C LEU A 196 8.13 3.27 -12.61
N VAL A 197 8.29 3.10 -11.28
CA VAL A 197 8.36 4.22 -10.33
C VAL A 197 9.55 5.15 -10.63
N ARG A 198 10.62 4.62 -11.24
CA ARG A 198 11.87 5.32 -11.54
C ARG A 198 11.99 5.64 -13.04
N THR A 199 10.94 6.18 -13.64
CA THR A 199 10.95 6.59 -15.06
C THR A 199 10.75 8.09 -15.23
N LYS A 200 11.08 8.59 -16.44
CA LYS A 200 10.91 10.00 -16.82
C LYS A 200 9.46 10.45 -16.64
N GLU A 201 8.50 9.62 -17.06
CA GLU A 201 7.07 9.90 -17.00
C GLU A 201 6.58 10.16 -15.57
N VAL A 202 7.07 9.40 -14.59
CA VAL A 202 6.71 9.61 -13.17
C VAL A 202 7.32 10.90 -12.63
N ALA A 203 8.59 11.19 -12.98
CA ALA A 203 9.26 12.42 -12.57
C ALA A 203 8.58 13.67 -13.15
N GLU A 204 8.25 13.63 -14.43
CA GLU A 204 7.55 14.70 -15.16
C GLU A 204 6.13 14.91 -14.63
N ALA A 205 5.38 13.84 -14.39
CA ALA A 205 4.05 13.92 -13.78
C ALA A 205 4.11 14.59 -12.39
N PHE A 206 5.15 14.30 -11.61
CA PHE A 206 5.36 14.95 -10.32
C PHE A 206 5.68 16.44 -10.48
N GLU A 207 6.62 16.80 -11.36
CA GLU A 207 7.03 18.19 -11.57
C GLU A 207 5.87 19.02 -12.12
N ARG A 208 5.08 18.47 -13.05
CA ARG A 208 3.85 19.09 -13.57
C ARG A 208 2.85 19.40 -12.46
N LYS A 209 2.63 18.45 -11.53
CA LYS A 209 1.58 18.56 -10.50
C LYS A 209 2.02 19.34 -9.27
N TYR A 210 3.29 19.21 -8.88
CA TYR A 210 3.80 19.70 -7.59
C TYR A 210 4.98 20.67 -7.69
N GLY A 211 5.61 20.79 -8.87
CA GLY A 211 6.87 21.52 -9.03
C GLY A 211 6.80 23.02 -8.73
N LYS A 212 5.61 23.62 -8.86
CA LYS A 212 5.37 25.05 -8.57
C LYS A 212 4.42 25.28 -7.38
N THR A 213 4.10 24.24 -6.59
CA THR A 213 3.04 24.33 -5.58
C THR A 213 3.46 25.13 -4.35
N LYS A 214 2.55 25.98 -3.87
CA LYS A 214 2.66 26.68 -2.58
C LYS A 214 2.21 25.73 -1.47
N GLY A 215 3.07 25.48 -0.47
CA GLY A 215 2.71 24.57 0.61
C GLY A 215 1.58 25.15 1.47
N ILE A 216 0.48 24.42 1.64
CA ILE A 216 -0.74 24.89 2.35
C ILE A 216 -0.41 25.39 3.77
N ILE A 217 0.36 24.61 4.52
CA ILE A 217 0.73 24.95 5.91
C ILE A 217 1.80 26.04 5.96
N SER A 218 2.80 25.96 5.07
CA SER A 218 3.98 26.83 5.14
C SER A 218 3.81 28.18 4.42
N GLY A 219 2.81 28.33 3.55
CA GLY A 219 2.62 29.52 2.71
C GLY A 219 3.74 29.81 1.70
N LYS A 220 4.81 29.02 1.63
CA LYS A 220 5.95 29.26 0.71
C LYS A 220 5.80 28.52 -0.62
N ARG A 221 6.17 29.17 -1.74
CA ARG A 221 6.36 28.51 -3.04
C ARG A 221 7.51 27.53 -2.90
N LYS A 222 7.29 26.27 -3.28
CA LYS A 222 8.31 25.22 -3.23
C LYS A 222 8.64 24.81 -4.66
N HIS A 223 9.93 24.78 -5.00
CA HIS A 223 10.42 24.14 -6.22
C HIS A 223 10.59 22.65 -5.96
N ALA A 224 9.47 21.93 -5.90
CA ALA A 224 9.49 20.51 -5.55
C ALA A 224 9.96 19.66 -6.73
N ARG A 225 10.86 18.71 -6.47
CA ARG A 225 11.26 17.68 -7.44
C ARG A 225 11.25 16.32 -6.78
N LEU A 226 10.85 15.28 -7.52
CA LEU A 226 10.84 13.93 -6.99
C LEU A 226 12.25 13.35 -7.02
N PHE A 227 12.91 13.29 -5.86
CA PHE A 227 14.25 12.70 -5.76
C PHE A 227 14.23 11.27 -5.22
N VAL A 228 13.27 10.98 -4.35
CA VAL A 228 13.16 9.67 -3.69
C VAL A 228 11.71 9.23 -3.63
N VAL A 229 11.48 7.96 -3.95
CA VAL A 229 10.26 7.24 -3.59
C VAL A 229 10.63 6.18 -2.56
N THR A 230 9.93 6.12 -1.42
CA THR A 230 10.07 5.01 -0.49
C THR A 230 8.89 4.06 -0.57
N THR A 231 9.07 2.81 -0.20
CA THR A 231 7.95 1.88 -0.02
C THR A 231 8.23 0.96 1.16
N THR A 232 7.18 0.38 1.71
CA THR A 232 7.28 -0.65 2.73
C THR A 232 6.66 -1.92 2.20
N SER A 233 7.36 -3.03 2.40
CA SER A 233 6.78 -4.37 2.25
C SER A 233 5.45 -4.53 3.01
N SER A 234 4.54 -5.36 2.50
CA SER A 234 3.20 -5.52 3.09
C SER A 234 3.21 -6.28 4.41
N LEU A 235 3.94 -7.41 4.46
CA LEU A 235 3.98 -8.34 5.60
C LEU A 235 5.43 -8.81 5.85
N GLY A 236 6.22 -8.02 6.57
CA GLY A 236 7.66 -8.33 6.80
C GLY A 236 8.46 -8.31 5.49
N ARG A 237 9.61 -9.00 5.41
CA ARG A 237 10.47 -9.00 4.20
C ARG A 237 9.69 -9.34 2.91
N SER A 238 9.98 -8.63 1.82
CA SER A 238 9.34 -8.83 0.51
C SER A 238 10.36 -9.20 -0.56
N SER A 239 10.18 -10.34 -1.23
CA SER A 239 11.01 -10.75 -2.37
C SER A 239 10.81 -9.88 -3.61
N LEU A 240 9.73 -9.09 -3.67
CA LEU A 240 9.39 -8.27 -4.84
C LEU A 240 10.43 -7.18 -5.10
N TYR A 241 10.88 -6.50 -4.05
CA TYR A 241 11.80 -5.36 -4.13
C TYR A 241 13.27 -5.78 -3.95
N ASN A 242 13.50 -6.98 -3.43
CA ASN A 242 14.84 -7.53 -3.26
C ASN A 242 15.45 -7.89 -4.63
N ARG A 243 16.67 -7.44 -4.88
CA ARG A 243 17.42 -7.66 -6.13
C ARG A 243 16.68 -7.14 -7.38
N LEU A 244 15.91 -6.07 -7.22
CA LEU A 244 15.19 -5.44 -8.33
C LEU A 244 16.16 -4.62 -9.21
N ARG A 245 16.72 -5.29 -10.22
CA ARG A 245 17.78 -4.78 -11.08
C ARG A 245 17.49 -5.06 -12.56
N LEU A 246 17.68 -4.06 -13.42
CA LEU A 246 17.70 -4.18 -14.88
C LEU A 246 19.03 -3.61 -15.38
N GLY A 247 19.80 -4.38 -16.15
CA GLY A 247 21.17 -4.00 -16.52
C GLY A 247 22.04 -3.74 -15.27
N SER A 248 22.67 -2.56 -15.20
CA SER A 248 23.43 -2.08 -14.04
C SER A 248 22.58 -1.30 -13.02
N THR A 249 21.32 -0.99 -13.33
CA THR A 249 20.46 -0.12 -12.53
C THR A 249 19.74 -0.90 -11.44
N HIS A 250 19.97 -0.50 -10.19
CA HIS A 250 19.20 -0.94 -9.02
C HIS A 250 18.03 0.03 -8.76
N TYR A 251 16.81 -0.50 -8.68
CA TYR A 251 15.62 0.34 -8.54
C TYR A 251 15.23 0.59 -7.08
N PHE A 252 15.28 -0.45 -6.24
CA PHE A 252 14.95 -0.34 -4.81
C PHE A 252 16.05 -0.96 -3.96
N GLN A 253 16.52 -0.19 -2.98
CA GLN A 253 17.50 -0.61 -1.99
C GLN A 253 16.82 -0.77 -0.61
N PRO A 254 17.06 -1.87 0.12
CA PRO A 254 16.62 -1.98 1.51
C PRO A 254 17.39 -1.00 2.40
N ILE A 255 16.67 -0.25 3.23
CA ILE A 255 17.24 0.80 4.10
C ILE A 255 16.88 0.60 5.58
N GLY A 256 16.34 -0.56 5.95
CA GLY A 256 15.99 -0.93 7.32
C GLY A 256 14.54 -1.36 7.48
N PHE A 257 14.01 -1.25 8.69
CA PHE A 257 12.69 -1.77 9.05
C PHE A 257 11.86 -0.73 9.81
N THR A 258 10.54 -0.82 9.70
CA THR A 258 9.62 -0.12 10.59
C THR A 258 9.68 -0.69 12.02
N ALA A 259 9.20 0.10 12.99
CA ALA A 259 9.11 -0.32 14.39
C ALA A 259 7.89 -1.21 14.72
N GLY A 260 7.00 -1.48 13.75
CA GLY A 260 5.83 -2.36 13.95
C GLY A 260 4.69 -1.76 14.79
N TRP A 261 4.40 -0.46 14.59
CA TRP A 261 3.24 0.21 15.19
C TRP A 261 2.08 0.33 14.20
N GLY A 262 0.86 0.06 14.66
CA GLY A 262 -0.33 0.03 13.82
C GLY A 262 -1.62 -0.10 14.64
N HIS A 263 -2.76 0.01 13.96
CA HIS A 263 -4.10 -0.04 14.58
C HIS A 263 -5.02 -1.05 13.88
N PHE A 264 -4.49 -2.02 13.14
CA PHE A 264 -5.30 -2.99 12.40
C PHE A 264 -6.13 -3.89 13.31
N GLN A 265 -5.68 -4.09 14.55
CA GLN A 265 -6.36 -4.78 15.64
C GLN A 265 -7.51 -3.97 16.24
N ILE A 266 -7.72 -2.73 15.77
CA ILE A 266 -8.82 -1.85 16.18
C ILE A 266 -9.75 -1.65 14.98
N ASN A 267 -10.81 -2.44 14.93
CA ASN A 267 -11.85 -2.29 13.91
C ASN A 267 -12.61 -0.94 14.06
N ASP A 268 -13.42 -0.58 13.05
CA ASP A 268 -14.12 0.71 13.04
C ASP A 268 -15.14 0.88 14.17
N ARG A 269 -15.81 -0.20 14.57
CA ARG A 269 -16.78 -0.17 15.67
C ARG A 269 -16.08 0.14 17.00
N LEU A 270 -14.99 -0.57 17.29
CA LEU A 270 -14.19 -0.35 18.49
C LEU A 270 -13.54 1.03 18.49
N PHE A 271 -13.06 1.49 17.33
CA PHE A 271 -12.53 2.85 17.20
C PHE A 271 -13.59 3.91 17.50
N ALA A 272 -14.82 3.73 17.00
CA ALA A 272 -15.93 4.63 17.28
C ALA A 272 -16.26 4.67 18.78
N ASP A 273 -16.28 3.52 19.45
CA ASP A 273 -16.48 3.42 20.90
C ASP A 273 -15.40 4.19 21.69
N LEU A 274 -14.11 3.96 21.36
CA LEU A 274 -12.98 4.65 21.99
C LEU A 274 -13.04 6.17 21.79
N ARG A 275 -13.42 6.62 20.58
CA ARG A 275 -13.58 8.04 20.26
C ARG A 275 -14.74 8.66 21.03
N ASN A 276 -15.88 7.96 21.10
CA ASN A 276 -17.07 8.43 21.83
C ASN A 276 -16.78 8.53 23.32
N PHE A 277 -16.04 7.56 23.88
CA PHE A 277 -15.56 7.60 25.26
C PHE A 277 -14.71 8.86 25.54
N LEU A 278 -13.72 9.14 24.69
CA LEU A 278 -12.91 10.36 24.84
C LEU A 278 -13.70 11.65 24.63
N ALA A 279 -14.70 11.64 23.74
CA ALA A 279 -15.55 12.79 23.46
C ALA A 279 -16.46 13.18 24.65
N ARG A 280 -16.81 12.21 25.51
CA ARG A 280 -17.56 12.44 26.75
C ARG A 280 -16.68 12.98 27.89
N LYS A 281 -15.36 12.88 27.80
CA LYS A 281 -14.42 13.48 28.78
C LYS A 281 -14.23 14.98 28.51
N ARG A 282 -14.06 15.79 29.55
CA ARG A 282 -13.87 17.26 29.43
C ARG A 282 -12.45 17.63 28.95
N GLY A 283 -12.31 18.88 28.47
CA GLY A 283 -11.03 19.51 28.18
C GLY A 283 -10.24 18.88 27.01
N LYS A 284 -8.94 18.64 27.24
CA LYS A 284 -7.98 18.20 26.20
C LYS A 284 -8.37 16.88 25.50
N TYR A 285 -9.13 16.01 26.17
CA TYR A 285 -9.56 14.71 25.65
C TYR A 285 -10.63 14.86 24.55
N ALA A 286 -11.71 15.61 24.80
CA ALA A 286 -12.72 15.89 23.79
C ALA A 286 -12.14 16.63 22.57
N LYS A 287 -11.22 17.59 22.80
CA LYS A 287 -10.56 18.31 21.72
C LYS A 287 -9.74 17.37 20.83
N ARG A 288 -8.96 16.45 21.43
CA ARG A 288 -8.16 15.47 20.68
C ARG A 288 -9.00 14.40 19.98
N ALA A 289 -10.13 14.00 20.55
CA ALA A 289 -11.08 13.07 19.90
C ALA A 289 -11.67 13.63 18.60
N LYS A 290 -11.72 14.97 18.47
CA LYS A 290 -12.23 15.69 17.29
C LYS A 290 -11.11 16.14 16.33
N ALA A 291 -9.85 16.06 16.72
CA ALA A 291 -8.69 16.59 15.98
C ALA A 291 -8.23 15.67 14.82
N HIS A 292 -9.06 15.56 13.79
CA HIS A 292 -8.87 14.69 12.62
C HIS A 292 -8.39 15.44 11.35
N GLN A 293 -8.07 16.73 11.44
CA GLN A 293 -7.69 17.54 10.28
C GLN A 293 -6.23 17.33 9.86
N PHE A 294 -5.96 17.58 8.57
CA PHE A 294 -4.62 17.55 8.00
C PHE A 294 -3.69 18.54 8.72
N GLY A 295 -2.45 18.12 9.02
CA GLY A 295 -1.47 18.93 9.75
C GLY A 295 -1.52 18.84 11.29
N GLN A 296 -2.50 18.16 11.88
CA GLN A 296 -2.64 18.04 13.35
C GLN A 296 -1.80 16.92 13.99
N GLY A 297 -0.69 16.53 13.36
CA GLY A 297 0.26 15.54 13.87
C GLY A 297 0.06 14.12 13.31
N PRO A 298 0.72 13.10 13.93
CA PRO A 298 0.74 11.74 13.42
C PRO A 298 -0.64 11.08 13.37
N ASN A 299 -0.74 9.91 12.72
CA ASN A 299 -1.98 9.17 12.44
C ASN A 299 -3.07 9.35 13.51
N PHE A 300 -4.17 10.01 13.14
CA PHE A 300 -5.29 10.34 14.02
C PHE A 300 -5.83 9.14 14.79
N ARG A 301 -5.99 7.98 14.12
CA ARG A 301 -6.50 6.78 14.76
C ARG A 301 -5.57 6.29 15.87
N ILE A 302 -4.26 6.25 15.62
CA ILE A 302 -3.28 5.86 16.63
C ILE A 302 -3.32 6.81 17.82
N ARG A 303 -3.36 8.13 17.58
CA ARG A 303 -3.41 9.14 18.66
C ARG A 303 -4.64 8.97 19.55
N VAL A 304 -5.82 8.80 18.93
CA VAL A 304 -7.09 8.61 19.65
C VAL A 304 -7.08 7.31 20.44
N VAL A 305 -6.62 6.21 19.84
CA VAL A 305 -6.58 4.91 20.54
C VAL A 305 -5.61 4.95 21.71
N ARG A 306 -4.39 5.46 21.54
CA ARG A 306 -3.43 5.59 22.65
C ARG A 306 -4.01 6.38 23.81
N LEU A 307 -4.56 7.56 23.52
CA LEU A 307 -5.15 8.42 24.53
C LEU A 307 -6.33 7.75 25.24
N ALA A 308 -7.14 6.97 24.52
CA ALA A 308 -8.27 6.25 25.10
C ALA A 308 -7.80 5.10 26.00
N LEU A 309 -6.79 4.33 25.58
CA LEU A 309 -6.20 3.24 26.37
C LEU A 309 -5.55 3.79 27.65
N GLU A 310 -4.74 4.85 27.54
CA GLU A 310 -4.16 5.55 28.70
C GLU A 310 -5.25 6.03 29.67
N SER A 311 -6.33 6.61 29.15
CA SER A 311 -7.47 7.07 29.96
C SER A 311 -8.27 5.95 30.61
N LEU A 312 -8.13 4.72 30.12
CA LEU A 312 -8.69 3.51 30.70
C LEU A 312 -7.67 2.77 31.59
N SER A 313 -6.47 3.32 31.82
CA SER A 313 -5.38 2.61 32.50
C SER A 313 -5.07 1.25 31.85
N MET A 314 -5.12 1.21 30.52
CA MET A 314 -4.71 0.07 29.70
C MET A 314 -3.40 0.41 28.99
N ASN A 315 -2.53 -0.58 28.82
CA ASN A 315 -1.26 -0.39 28.14
C ASN A 315 -1.48 -0.02 26.64
N PRO A 316 -1.04 1.17 26.18
CA PRO A 316 -1.18 1.57 24.78
C PRO A 316 -0.27 0.79 23.81
N ASP A 317 0.70 0.04 24.32
CA ASP A 317 1.62 -0.80 23.54
C ASP A 317 0.93 -2.00 22.90
N ILE A 318 -0.36 -2.23 23.18
CA ILE A 318 -1.23 -3.08 22.36
C ILE A 318 -1.18 -2.66 20.89
N LEU A 319 -0.87 -1.39 20.58
CA LEU A 319 -0.66 -0.89 19.21
C LEU A 319 0.66 -1.33 18.56
N ARG A 320 1.61 -1.86 19.33
CA ARG A 320 2.86 -2.42 18.86
C ARG A 320 2.67 -3.90 18.57
N HIS A 321 2.48 -4.18 17.29
CA HIS A 321 2.23 -5.53 16.80
C HIS A 321 3.50 -6.25 16.34
N ASN A 322 4.66 -5.61 16.39
CA ASN A 322 5.97 -6.17 16.01
C ASN A 322 6.11 -6.68 14.56
N LEU A 323 5.11 -6.48 13.70
CA LEU A 323 5.25 -6.63 12.24
C LEU A 323 6.16 -5.50 11.70
N ARG A 324 7.46 -5.76 11.77
CA ARG A 324 8.52 -4.91 11.22
C ARG A 324 8.54 -5.08 9.71
N ARG A 325 8.10 -4.05 8.99
CA ARG A 325 8.07 -4.03 7.53
C ARG A 325 9.40 -3.50 7.02
N GLU A 326 10.04 -4.22 6.12
CA GLU A 326 11.24 -3.76 5.44
C GLU A 326 10.91 -2.52 4.61
N VAL A 327 11.76 -1.51 4.73
CA VAL A 327 11.64 -0.21 4.06
C VAL A 327 12.64 -0.19 2.91
N PHE A 328 12.16 0.21 1.74
CA PHE A 328 12.96 0.33 0.54
C PHE A 328 12.99 1.77 0.04
N LEU A 329 14.11 2.16 -0.55
CA LEU A 329 14.33 3.47 -1.14
C LEU A 329 14.64 3.33 -2.63
N CYS A 330 13.92 4.08 -3.45
CA CYS A 330 14.13 4.23 -4.87
C CYS A 330 14.57 5.67 -5.17
N ALA A 331 15.81 5.85 -5.64
CA ALA A 331 16.36 7.15 -5.97
C ALA A 331 16.17 7.47 -7.46
N LEU A 332 15.50 8.60 -7.74
CA LEU A 332 15.33 9.14 -9.10
C LEU A 332 16.51 10.04 -9.52
N ALA A 333 17.51 10.21 -8.67
CA ALA A 333 18.77 10.85 -9.02
C ALA A 333 19.93 10.14 -8.30
N LYS A 334 21.06 9.93 -8.99
CA LYS A 334 22.25 9.29 -8.38
C LYS A 334 22.73 10.03 -7.13
N ASN A 335 22.61 11.35 -7.14
CA ASN A 335 22.99 12.23 -6.04
C ASN A 335 21.81 12.64 -5.15
N ALA A 336 20.71 11.87 -5.11
CA ALA A 336 19.50 12.20 -4.35
C ALA A 336 19.78 12.55 -2.87
N SER A 337 20.63 11.78 -2.18
CA SER A 337 21.01 12.08 -0.78
C SER A 337 21.72 13.44 -0.65
N LYS A 338 22.62 13.78 -1.58
CA LYS A 338 23.30 15.09 -1.61
C LYS A 338 22.31 16.23 -1.86
N LEU A 339 21.36 16.05 -2.77
CA LEU A 339 20.29 17.04 -3.03
C LEU A 339 19.42 17.26 -1.79
N LEU A 340 18.98 16.18 -1.15
CA LEU A 340 18.11 16.21 0.02
C LEU A 340 18.78 16.74 1.29
N THR A 341 20.10 16.85 1.30
CA THR A 341 20.90 17.41 2.40
C THR A 341 21.49 18.78 2.08
N GLY A 342 21.22 19.33 0.88
CA GLY A 342 21.76 20.62 0.44
C GLY A 342 23.22 20.60 -0.01
N ARG A 343 23.84 19.41 -0.12
CA ARG A 343 25.23 19.23 -0.60
C ARG A 343 25.34 19.19 -2.13
N ALA A 344 24.21 19.28 -2.84
CA ALA A 344 24.15 19.41 -4.29
C ALA A 344 22.91 20.23 -4.69
N VAL A 345 22.98 20.89 -5.83
CA VAL A 345 21.87 21.71 -6.37
C VAL A 345 21.24 21.05 -7.61
N ARG A 346 22.05 20.49 -8.51
CA ARG A 346 21.56 19.91 -9.78
C ARG A 346 21.38 18.38 -9.68
N PRO A 347 20.21 17.84 -10.06
CA PRO A 347 19.99 16.41 -10.01
C PRO A 347 20.73 15.68 -11.14
N ASN A 348 21.40 14.58 -10.81
CA ASN A 348 21.97 13.66 -11.78
C ASN A 348 20.96 12.56 -12.11
N VAL A 349 20.19 12.78 -13.19
CA VAL A 349 19.12 11.89 -13.67
C VAL A 349 19.51 11.09 -14.91
N ARG A 350 20.81 11.01 -15.25
CA ARG A 350 21.29 10.37 -16.49
C ARG A 350 20.81 8.93 -16.67
N ASP A 351 20.64 8.21 -15.58
CA ASP A 351 20.24 6.81 -15.57
C ASP A 351 18.72 6.63 -15.43
N VAL A 352 17.93 7.70 -15.45
CA VAL A 352 16.47 7.63 -15.45
C VAL A 352 16.00 7.46 -16.89
N VAL A 353 15.43 6.31 -17.17
CA VAL A 353 14.99 5.88 -18.50
C VAL A 353 13.47 6.04 -18.66
N SER A 354 12.97 5.90 -19.88
CA SER A 354 11.52 5.88 -20.16
C SER A 354 10.85 4.60 -19.66
N ALA A 355 9.52 4.63 -19.52
CA ALA A 355 8.71 3.46 -19.24
C ALA A 355 8.86 2.39 -20.34
N ALA A 356 9.01 2.80 -21.60
CA ALA A 356 9.23 1.91 -22.73
C ALA A 356 10.55 1.10 -22.58
N GLU A 357 11.65 1.77 -22.22
CA GLU A 357 12.94 1.11 -21.98
C GLU A 357 12.87 0.13 -20.80
N VAL A 358 12.20 0.53 -19.69
CA VAL A 358 11.94 -0.37 -18.57
C VAL A 358 11.11 -1.57 -19.00
N SER A 359 10.08 -1.35 -19.82
CA SER A 359 9.20 -2.39 -20.34
C SER A 359 9.99 -3.46 -21.08
N VAL A 360 10.81 -3.05 -22.05
CA VAL A 360 11.63 -3.97 -22.85
C VAL A 360 12.60 -4.74 -21.96
N ALA A 361 13.35 -4.05 -21.11
CA ALA A 361 14.37 -4.68 -20.27
C ALA A 361 13.77 -5.70 -19.27
N ALA A 362 12.64 -5.36 -18.65
CA ALA A 362 11.98 -6.27 -17.72
C ALA A 362 11.21 -7.40 -18.42
N ARG A 363 10.65 -7.16 -19.61
CA ARG A 363 10.03 -8.21 -20.42
C ARG A 363 11.03 -9.33 -20.71
N GLN A 364 12.19 -8.97 -21.25
CA GLN A 364 13.26 -9.91 -21.57
C GLN A 364 13.82 -10.60 -20.33
N ARG A 365 14.06 -9.84 -19.25
CA ARG A 365 14.69 -10.39 -18.04
C ARG A 365 13.75 -11.28 -17.22
N TRP A 366 12.45 -10.96 -17.18
CA TRP A 366 11.54 -11.56 -16.21
C TRP A 366 10.30 -12.19 -16.83
N LEU A 367 9.58 -11.50 -17.71
CA LEU A 367 8.23 -11.93 -18.12
C LEU A 367 8.32 -13.13 -19.06
N ILE A 368 9.15 -13.05 -20.12
CA ILE A 368 9.33 -14.15 -21.08
C ILE A 368 9.88 -15.41 -20.39
N PRO A 369 11.03 -15.37 -19.66
CA PRO A 369 11.56 -16.57 -19.02
C PRO A 369 10.68 -17.11 -17.89
N ARG A 370 9.78 -16.28 -17.32
CA ARG A 370 8.80 -16.73 -16.33
C ARG A 370 7.66 -17.48 -17.01
N ALA A 371 7.16 -16.97 -18.14
CA ALA A 371 6.08 -17.59 -18.89
C ALA A 371 6.46 -18.97 -19.43
N GLU A 372 7.69 -19.13 -19.92
CA GLU A 372 8.23 -20.42 -20.38
C GLU A 372 8.29 -21.44 -19.24
N ARG A 373 8.86 -21.04 -18.10
CA ARG A 373 9.00 -21.93 -16.93
C ARG A 373 7.68 -22.23 -16.24
N ARG A 374 6.71 -21.32 -16.32
CA ARG A 374 5.45 -21.35 -15.57
C ARG A 374 4.29 -20.83 -16.43
N PRO A 375 3.75 -21.69 -17.30
CA PRO A 375 2.73 -21.33 -18.29
C PRO A 375 1.31 -21.20 -17.72
N GLU A 376 1.10 -21.48 -16.42
CA GLU A 376 -0.24 -21.58 -15.80
C GLU A 376 -1.05 -20.27 -15.87
N PHE A 377 -0.37 -19.13 -16.08
CA PHE A 377 -1.03 -17.84 -16.28
C PHE A 377 -2.02 -17.87 -17.45
N ARG A 378 -1.79 -18.71 -18.46
CA ARG A 378 -2.65 -18.86 -19.65
C ARG A 378 -4.06 -19.34 -19.29
N ASN A 379 -4.19 -20.12 -18.22
CA ASN A 379 -5.44 -20.70 -17.76
C ASN A 379 -6.27 -19.71 -16.92
N TRP A 380 -5.76 -18.51 -16.65
CA TRP A 380 -6.46 -17.52 -15.84
C TRP A 380 -7.68 -16.97 -16.57
N THR A 381 -8.84 -17.00 -15.92
CA THR A 381 -10.08 -16.45 -16.49
C THR A 381 -10.48 -15.12 -15.84
N LEU A 382 -11.40 -14.38 -16.46
CA LEU A 382 -12.01 -13.21 -15.82
C LEU A 382 -12.80 -13.59 -14.55
N GLU A 383 -13.37 -14.80 -14.49
CA GLU A 383 -14.06 -15.31 -13.31
C GLU A 383 -13.09 -15.50 -12.13
N ASP A 384 -11.85 -15.93 -12.40
CA ASP A 384 -10.82 -16.03 -11.36
C ASP A 384 -10.44 -14.65 -10.80
N THR A 385 -10.37 -13.62 -11.66
CA THR A 385 -10.22 -12.23 -11.21
C THR A 385 -11.36 -11.82 -10.27
N LEU A 386 -12.60 -12.14 -10.63
CA LEU A 386 -13.77 -11.83 -9.80
C LEU A 386 -13.74 -12.57 -8.45
N ARG A 387 -13.36 -13.86 -8.43
CA ARG A 387 -13.17 -14.65 -7.21
C ARG A 387 -12.13 -14.02 -6.28
N VAL A 388 -10.96 -13.66 -6.82
CA VAL A 388 -9.89 -13.01 -6.03
C VAL A 388 -10.37 -11.68 -5.44
N ILE A 389 -11.12 -10.89 -6.21
CA ILE A 389 -11.70 -9.65 -5.72
C ILE A 389 -12.67 -9.93 -4.57
N LYS A 390 -13.55 -10.93 -4.70
CA LYS A 390 -14.46 -11.41 -3.64
C LYS A 390 -13.74 -12.06 -2.44
N GLY A 391 -12.41 -12.25 -2.52
CA GLY A 391 -11.60 -12.84 -1.46
C GLY A 391 -11.66 -14.37 -1.42
N GLN A 392 -12.09 -15.01 -2.51
CA GLN A 392 -12.10 -16.44 -2.72
C GLN A 392 -10.79 -16.90 -3.37
N MET A 393 -10.44 -18.19 -3.23
CA MET A 393 -9.29 -18.77 -3.93
C MET A 393 -9.66 -18.97 -5.42
N PRO A 394 -8.71 -18.78 -6.36
CA PRO A 394 -8.90 -19.19 -7.76
C PRO A 394 -9.19 -20.71 -7.84
N GLN A 395 -9.88 -21.18 -8.88
CA GLN A 395 -10.01 -22.62 -9.11
C GLN A 395 -8.60 -23.23 -9.27
N PRO A 396 -8.33 -24.41 -8.69
CA PRO A 396 -7.15 -25.16 -9.07
C PRO A 396 -7.21 -25.43 -10.57
N VAL A 397 -6.07 -25.24 -11.25
CA VAL A 397 -5.91 -25.69 -12.63
C VAL A 397 -6.14 -27.21 -12.61
N ALA A 398 -7.09 -27.71 -13.41
CA ALA A 398 -7.24 -29.15 -13.58
C ALA A 398 -5.87 -29.73 -13.95
N GLU A 399 -5.40 -30.73 -13.20
CA GLU A 399 -4.17 -31.43 -13.57
C GLU A 399 -4.33 -31.91 -15.02
N PRO A 400 -3.31 -31.72 -15.88
CA PRO A 400 -3.34 -32.33 -17.19
C PRO A 400 -3.55 -33.84 -16.98
N ALA A 401 -4.53 -34.41 -17.67
CA ALA A 401 -4.76 -35.85 -17.64
C ALA A 401 -3.41 -36.56 -17.86
N PRO A 402 -3.08 -37.59 -17.06
CA PRO A 402 -1.83 -38.30 -17.23
C PRO A 402 -1.74 -38.73 -18.69
N ALA A 403 -0.60 -38.41 -19.32
CA ALA A 403 -0.32 -38.84 -20.68
C ALA A 403 -0.57 -40.35 -20.73
N VAL A 404 -1.54 -40.77 -21.54
CA VAL A 404 -1.78 -42.18 -21.82
C VAL A 404 -0.46 -42.68 -22.40
N ALA A 405 0.27 -43.46 -21.61
CA ALA A 405 1.45 -44.14 -22.08
C ALA A 405 1.01 -44.96 -23.29
N ALA A 406 1.53 -44.62 -24.46
CA ALA A 406 1.44 -45.48 -25.62
C ALA A 406 2.07 -46.82 -25.19
N ALA A 407 1.21 -47.79 -24.93
CA ALA A 407 1.63 -49.17 -24.81
C ALA A 407 2.16 -49.55 -26.19
N ASN A 408 3.47 -49.69 -26.30
CA ASN A 408 4.09 -50.37 -27.42
C ASN A 408 3.53 -51.80 -27.47
N MET A 409 2.78 -52.11 -28.52
CA MET A 409 2.64 -53.45 -29.08
C MET A 409 3.21 -53.44 -30.48
#